data_AF-A0A5P8M0K4-F1
#
_entry.id   AF-A0A5P8M0K4-F1
#
_cell.length_a   1.000
_cell.length_b   1.000
_cell.length_c   1.000
_cell.angle_alpha   90.00
_cell.angle_beta   90.00
_cell.angle_gamma   90.00
#
_symmetry.space_group_name_H-M   'P 1'
#
loop_
_entity.id
_entity.type
_entity.pdbx_description
1 polymer ?
#
loop_
_entity_poly.entity_id
_entity_poly.type
_entity_poly.pdbx_seq_one_letter_code
_entity_poly.pdbx_strand_id
1 'polypeptide(L)' 'MPIKTHKIRIYPNAEMVTVITELMDYNRFCWNKGLETWNGMYEESLLMKNKKLRPSGRKVATNW' A
#
# COMPACT_ATOMS: atom_id res chain seq x y z
N MET A 1 -49.42 -1.20 7.88
CA MET A 1 -48.69 0.08 7.74
C MET A 1 -47.63 -0.12 6.67
N PRO A 2 -47.64 0.59 5.52
CA PRO A 2 -46.64 0.34 4.48
C PRO A 2 -45.27 0.83 4.94
N ILE A 3 -44.26 -0.03 4.82
CA ILE A 3 -42.86 0.34 5.11
C ILE A 3 -42.41 1.30 4.01
N LYS A 4 -42.02 2.52 4.39
CA LYS A 4 -41.45 3.52 3.46
C LYS A 4 -39.93 3.47 3.55
N THR A 5 -39.28 3.24 2.41
CA THR A 5 -37.82 3.24 2.34
C THR A 5 -37.31 4.67 2.27
N HIS A 6 -36.47 5.06 3.23
CA HIS A 6 -35.78 6.35 3.25
C HIS A 6 -34.33 6.17 2.77
N LYS A 7 -33.93 6.96 1.77
CA LYS A 7 -32.53 7.06 1.35
C LYS A 7 -31.89 8.23 2.08
N ILE A 8 -30.82 7.96 2.82
CA ILE A 8 -30.05 8.97 3.54
C ILE A 8 -28.62 8.93 3.00
N ARG A 9 -28.05 10.10 2.72
CA ARG A 9 -26.63 10.22 2.40
C ARG A 9 -25.86 10.42 3.71
N ILE A 10 -24.93 9.53 3.98
CA ILE A 10 -24.07 9.59 5.17
C ILE A 10 -22.67 9.99 4.72
N TYR A 11 -22.02 10.83 5.52
CA TYR A 11 -20.61 11.18 5.39
C TYR A 11 -19.86 10.71 6.63
N PRO A 12 -18.54 10.44 6.53
CA PRO A 12 -17.72 10.13 7.69
C PRO A 12 -17.80 11.26 8.73
N ASN A 13 -17.94 10.89 10.00
CA ASN A 13 -17.70 11.85 11.09
C ASN A 13 -16.19 12.05 11.29
N ALA A 14 -15.80 12.96 12.20
CA ALA A 14 -14.38 13.28 12.42
C ALA A 14 -13.53 12.04 12.76
N GLU A 15 -14.03 11.14 13.61
CA GLU A 15 -13.35 9.89 13.98
C GLU A 15 -13.13 8.97 12.77
N MET A 16 -14.16 8.78 11.95
CA MET A 16 -14.06 7.96 10.73
C MET A 16 -13.07 8.55 9.72
N VAL A 17 -13.01 9.89 9.58
CA VAL A 17 -12.02 10.54 8.73
C VAL A 17 -10.62 10.23 9.24
N THR A 18 -10.36 10.37 10.54
CA THR A 18 -9.06 10.05 11.14
C THR A 18 -8.61 8.63 10.86
N VAL A 19 -9.47 7.63 11.13
CA VAL A 19 -9.16 6.22 10.89
C VAL A 19 -8.88 5.95 9.40
N ILE A 20 -9.67 6.54 8.50
CA ILE A 20 -9.45 6.40 7.05
C ILE A 20 -8.09 6.99 6.67
N THR A 21 -7.75 8.18 7.17
CA THR A 21 -6.46 8.82 6.89
C THR A 21 -5.29 7.97 7.37
N GLU A 22 -5.36 7.45 8.61
CA GLU A 22 -4.31 6.58 9.17
C GLU A 22 -4.11 5.30 8.33
N LEU A 23 -5.21 4.67 7.90
CA LEU A 23 -5.13 3.49 7.02
C LEU A 23 -4.50 3.81 5.66
N MET A 24 -4.81 4.98 5.09
CA MET A 24 -4.21 5.42 3.83
C MET A 24 -2.72 5.74 3.98
N ASP A 25 -2.32 6.36 5.10
CA ASP A 25 -0.92 6.64 5.42
C ASP A 25 -0.14 5.33 5.62
N TYR A 26 -0.72 4.34 6.30
CA TYR A 26 -0.10 3.03 6.46
C TYR A 26 0.08 2.30 5.11
N ASN A 27 -0.94 2.30 4.25
CA ASN A 27 -0.83 1.72 2.92
C ASN A 27 0.26 2.40 2.08
N ARG A 28 0.35 3.74 2.15
CA ARG A 28 1.40 4.52 1.49
C ARG A 28 2.79 4.16 2.03
N PHE A 29 2.91 4.00 3.34
CA PHE A 29 4.15 3.58 3.98
C PHE A 29 4.61 2.21 3.49
N CYS A 30 3.74 1.20 3.51
CA CYS A 30 4.05 -0.15 3.01
C CYS A 30 4.48 -0.13 1.55
N TRP A 31 3.80 0.65 0.70
CA TRP A 31 4.15 0.81 -0.70
C TRP A 31 5.54 1.41 -0.88
N ASN A 32 5.84 2.51 -0.18
CA ASN A 32 7.15 3.17 -0.25
C ASN A 32 8.28 2.25 0.22
N LYS A 33 8.04 1.46 1.27
CA LYS A 33 8.99 0.46 1.75
C LYS A 33 9.28 -0.61 0.68
N GLY A 34 8.23 -1.19 0.10
CA GLY A 34 8.40 -2.14 -1.00
C GLY A 34 9.18 -1.56 -2.18
N LEU A 35 8.88 -0.31 -2.54
CA LEU A 35 9.56 0.40 -3.63
C LEU A 35 11.03 0.69 -3.33
N GLU A 36 11.36 1.10 -2.10
CA GLU A 36 12.74 1.31 -1.63
C GLU A 36 13.57 0.02 -1.80
N THR A 37 13.06 -1.10 -1.32
CA THR A 37 13.72 -2.41 -1.50
C THR A 37 13.84 -2.80 -2.96
N TRP A 38 12.78 -2.59 -3.75
CA TRP A 38 12.80 -2.90 -5.18
C TRP A 38 13.93 -2.16 -5.89
N ASN A 39 14.07 -0.86 -5.63
CA ASN A 39 15.10 -0.02 -6.25
C ASN A 39 16.50 -0.48 -5.85
N GLY A 40 16.74 -0.75 -4.56
CA GLY A 40 18.04 -1.25 -4.10
C GLY A 40 18.45 -2.57 -4.76
N MET A 41 17.53 -3.53 -4.85
CA MET A 41 17.77 -4.81 -5.55
C MET A 41 18.06 -4.60 -7.05
N TYR A 42 17.36 -3.65 -7.68
CA TYR A 42 17.58 -3.34 -9.08
C TYR A 42 18.96 -2.75 -9.32
N GLU A 43 19.35 -1.77 -8.51
CA GLU A 43 20.69 -1.16 -8.52
C GLU A 43 21.79 -2.20 -8.31
N GLU A 44 21.63 -3.09 -7.32
CA GLU A 44 22.55 -4.20 -7.07
C GLU A 44 22.69 -5.10 -8.30
N SER A 45 21.58 -5.44 -8.95
CA SER A 45 21.58 -6.26 -10.17
C SER A 45 22.34 -5.60 -11.32
N LEU A 46 22.30 -4.27 -11.43
CA LEU A 46 23.04 -3.50 -12.42
C LEU A 46 24.53 -3.46 -12.11
N LEU A 47 24.89 -3.17 -10.86
CA LEU A 47 26.28 -3.12 -10.40
C LEU A 47 26.98 -4.48 -10.60
N MET A 48 26.32 -5.57 -10.26
CA MET A 48 26.86 -6.92 -10.41
C MET A 48 26.69 -7.50 -11.81
N LYS A 49 26.03 -6.78 -12.74
CA LYS A 49 25.65 -7.24 -14.08
C LYS A 49 24.94 -8.61 -14.06
N ASN A 50 24.23 -8.91 -12.97
CA ASN A 50 23.62 -10.20 -12.74
C ASN A 50 22.09 -10.08 -12.73
N LYS A 51 21.46 -10.51 -13.82
CA LYS A 51 20.01 -10.47 -13.98
C LYS A 51 19.25 -11.31 -12.95
N LYS A 52 19.89 -12.31 -12.31
CA LYS A 52 19.26 -13.12 -11.26
C LYS A 52 18.95 -12.31 -10.00
N LEU A 53 19.62 -11.18 -9.78
CA LEU A 53 19.40 -10.30 -8.62
C LEU A 53 18.26 -9.32 -8.83
N ARG A 54 17.70 -9.23 -10.05
CA ARG A 54 16.57 -8.34 -10.31
C ARG A 54 15.42 -8.57 -9.32
N PRO A 55 14.76 -7.49 -8.90
CA PRO A 55 13.63 -7.58 -7.98
C PRO A 55 12.47 -8.34 -8.61
N SER A 56 11.69 -8.96 -7.75
CA SER A 56 10.37 -9.51 -8.06
C SER A 56 9.49 -9.35 -6.83
N GLY A 57 8.16 -9.37 -7.00
CA GLY A 57 7.24 -9.19 -5.87
C GLY A 57 7.52 -10.16 -4.71
N ARG A 58 7.84 -11.42 -5.03
CA ARG A 58 8.20 -12.43 -4.02
C ARG A 58 9.47 -12.09 -3.26
N LYS A 59 10.51 -11.59 -3.94
CA LYS A 59 11.79 -11.26 -3.30
C LYS A 59 11.70 -10.00 -2.46
N VAL A 60 10.95 -9.00 -2.91
CA VAL A 60 10.69 -7.78 -2.14
C VAL A 60 9.88 -8.10 -0.89
N ALA A 61 8.93 -9.03 -0.97
CA ALA A 61 8.13 -9.46 0.18
C ALA A 61 8.92 -10.25 1.24
N THR A 62 9.99 -10.96 0.85
CA THR A 62 10.84 -11.71 1.78
C THR A 62 11.94 -10.87 2.44
N ASN A 63 12.01 -9.58 2.14
CA ASN A 63 13.06 -8.67 2.62
C ASN A 63 12.69 -7.92 3.92
N TRP A 64 11.58 -8.32 4.56
CA TRP A 64 10.98 -7.71 5.75
C TRP A 64 10.62 -8.76 6.78
#